data_AF-A0A937R6G7-F1
#
_entry.id   AF-A0A937R6G7-F1
#
_cell.length_a   1.000
_cell.length_b   1.000
_cell.length_c   1.000
_cell.angle_alpha   90.00
_cell.angle_beta   90.00
_cell.angle_gamma   90.00
#
_symmetry.space_group_name_H-M   'P 1'
#
loop_
_entity.id
_entity.type
_entity.pdbx_description
1 polymer ?
#
loop_
_entity_poly.entity_id
_entity_poly.type
_entity_poly.pdbx_seq_one_letter_code
_entity_poly.pdbx_strand_id
1 'polypeptide(L)'
;MAAPEAPTRKPRKNVVGVVVSDKMDKTITIAVERRVLHPRYRKYVRATTTYKAHDERDEAHEGDKVRIVESRPYSKSKHWRLVEILVHAESTVAVNLDAPDTTPAPVPEAPAPEAPAPEAPGAEPEGGE
;
A
#
# COMPACT_ATOMS: atom_id res chain seq x y z
N MET A 1 38.73 -38.05 -7.20
CA MET A 1 37.52 -37.59 -6.48
C MET A 1 37.26 -36.15 -6.90
N ALA A 2 36.26 -35.90 -7.74
CA ALA A 2 35.88 -34.55 -8.15
C ALA A 2 34.61 -34.15 -7.38
N ALA A 3 34.62 -32.96 -6.79
CA ALA A 3 33.47 -32.39 -6.08
C ALA A 3 32.30 -32.14 -7.05
N PRO A 4 31.03 -32.25 -6.61
CA PRO A 4 29.90 -31.97 -7.48
C PRO A 4 29.82 -30.46 -7.76
N GLU A 5 30.02 -30.07 -9.02
CA GLU A 5 29.71 -28.71 -9.50
C GLU A 5 28.20 -28.45 -9.32
N ALA A 6 27.87 -27.44 -8.52
CA ALA A 6 26.48 -27.04 -8.28
C ALA A 6 25.85 -26.50 -9.57
N PRO A 7 24.60 -26.86 -9.90
CA PRO A 7 23.95 -26.37 -11.10
C PRO A 7 23.72 -24.86 -11.01
N THR A 8 24.33 -24.11 -11.93
CA THR A 8 24.10 -22.66 -12.07
C THR A 8 22.64 -22.45 -12.52
N ARG A 9 21.77 -22.01 -11.61
CA ARG A 9 20.35 -21.78 -11.91
C ARG A 9 20.17 -20.38 -12.46
N LYS A 10 19.52 -20.27 -13.63
CA LYS A 10 19.15 -18.98 -14.22
C LYS A 10 18.23 -18.21 -13.27
N PRO A 11 18.46 -16.90 -13.05
CA PRO A 11 17.57 -16.09 -12.23
C PRO A 11 16.18 -16.02 -12.85
N ARG A 12 15.15 -16.24 -12.02
CA ARG A 12 13.75 -16.14 -12.41
C ARG A 12 13.30 -14.67 -12.37
N LYS A 13 12.32 -14.31 -13.21
CA LYS A 13 11.79 -12.94 -13.20
C LYS A 13 10.86 -12.75 -12.00
N ASN A 14 11.02 -11.60 -11.35
CA ASN A 14 10.19 -11.15 -10.24
C ASN A 14 9.36 -9.96 -10.72
N VAL A 15 8.06 -9.96 -10.43
CA VAL A 15 7.15 -8.89 -10.82
C VAL A 15 6.31 -8.50 -9.62
N VAL A 16 6.00 -7.20 -9.49
CA VAL A 16 5.15 -6.67 -8.43
C VAL A 16 3.85 -6.17 -9.06
N GLY A 17 2.72 -6.50 -8.45
CA GLY A 17 1.39 -6.10 -8.91
C GLY A 17 0.39 -6.02 -7.78
N VAL A 18 -0.85 -5.68 -8.14
CA VAL A 18 -1.97 -5.60 -7.21
C VAL A 18 -2.93 -6.75 -7.49
N VAL A 19 -3.44 -7.38 -6.43
CA VAL A 19 -4.45 -8.43 -6.54
C VAL A 19 -5.79 -7.81 -6.96
N VAL A 20 -6.31 -8.24 -8.11
CA VAL A 20 -7.62 -7.80 -8.64
C VAL A 20 -8.72 -8.75 -8.21
N SER A 21 -8.42 -10.04 -8.09
CA SER A 21 -9.41 -11.02 -7.62
C SER A 21 -8.78 -12.27 -7.01
N ASP A 22 -9.33 -12.68 -5.88
CA ASP A 22 -9.02 -13.89 -5.10
C ASP A 22 -10.15 -14.96 -5.19
N LYS A 23 -11.17 -14.75 -6.02
CA LYS A 23 -12.38 -15.60 -6.11
C LYS A 23 -12.16 -17.06 -6.52
N MET A 24 -10.93 -17.48 -6.81
CA MET A 24 -10.60 -18.84 -7.27
C MET A 24 -9.73 -19.54 -6.23
N ASP A 25 -9.99 -20.82 -5.97
CA ASP A 25 -9.16 -21.62 -5.08
C ASP A 25 -7.68 -21.63 -5.49
N LYS A 26 -6.79 -21.41 -4.52
CA LYS A 26 -5.33 -21.52 -4.65
C LYS A 26 -4.75 -20.64 -5.75
N THR A 27 -5.48 -19.59 -6.13
CA THR A 27 -5.20 -18.80 -7.33
C THR A 27 -5.65 -17.35 -7.21
N ILE A 28 -4.68 -16.46 -7.32
CA ILE A 28 -4.94 -15.03 -7.36
C ILE A 28 -4.74 -14.47 -8.77
N THR A 29 -5.60 -13.53 -9.15
CA THR A 29 -5.49 -12.75 -10.38
C THR A 29 -4.84 -11.42 -10.08
N ILE A 30 -3.67 -11.17 -10.65
CA ILE A 30 -2.84 -10.00 -10.35
C ILE A 30 -2.76 -9.12 -11.59
N ALA A 31 -3.01 -7.82 -11.42
CA ALA A 31 -2.73 -6.82 -12.45
C ALA A 31 -1.35 -6.20 -12.22
N VAL A 32 -0.53 -6.20 -13.26
CA VAL A 32 0.76 -5.51 -13.29
C VAL A 32 0.66 -4.38 -14.28
N GLU A 33 0.86 -3.17 -13.78
CA GLU A 33 0.94 -1.97 -14.60
C GLU A 33 2.38 -1.70 -15.02
N ARG A 34 2.59 -1.45 -16.31
CA ARG A 34 3.87 -0.96 -16.85
C ARG A 34 3.64 0.22 -17.78
N ARG A 35 4.59 1.16 -17.81
CA ARG A 35 4.57 2.26 -18.77
C ARG A 35 5.34 1.84 -20.02
N VAL A 36 4.68 1.86 -21.17
CA VAL A 36 5.27 1.49 -22.46
C VAL A 36 5.25 2.70 -23.38
N LEU A 37 6.32 2.90 -24.15
CA LEU A 37 6.39 3.93 -25.17
C LEU A 37 5.59 3.49 -26.39
N HIS A 38 4.59 4.26 -26.82
CA HIS A 38 3.91 3.96 -28.08
C HIS A 38 4.88 4.15 -29.26
N PRO A 39 5.06 3.17 -30.16
CA PRO A 39 6.13 3.19 -31.16
C PRO A 39 6.02 4.36 -32.15
N ARG A 40 4.80 4.68 -32.62
CA ARG A 40 4.56 5.78 -33.58
C ARG A 40 4.61 7.18 -32.95
N TYR A 41 3.92 7.37 -31.83
CA TYR A 41 3.70 8.68 -31.24
C TYR A 41 4.65 9.03 -30.09
N ARG A 42 5.46 8.07 -29.62
CA ARG A 42 6.41 8.24 -28.51
C ARG A 42 5.79 8.82 -27.22
N LYS A 43 4.48 8.61 -27.03
CA LYS A 43 3.76 8.92 -25.79
C LYS A 43 3.85 7.71 -24.85
N TYR A 44 4.10 7.95 -23.57
CA TYR A 44 4.04 6.90 -22.55
C TYR A 44 2.57 6.54 -22.29
N VAL A 45 2.22 5.28 -22.53
CA VAL A 45 0.90 4.70 -22.23
C VAL A 45 1.02 3.68 -21.10
N ARG A 46 -0.02 3.59 -20.26
CA ARG A 46 -0.12 2.54 -19.24
C ARG A 46 -0.61 1.26 -19.92
N ALA A 47 0.12 0.18 -19.78
CA ALA A 47 -0.27 -1.14 -20.23
C ALA A 47 -0.42 -2.05 -19.01
N THR A 48 -1.59 -2.65 -18.86
CA THR A 48 -1.89 -3.58 -17.78
C THR A 48 -1.79 -5.00 -18.31
N THR A 49 -1.07 -5.87 -17.61
CA THR A 49 -1.00 -7.29 -17.92
C THR A 49 -1.44 -8.09 -16.71
N THR A 50 -2.37 -9.01 -16.93
CA THR A 50 -2.94 -9.84 -15.87
C THR A 50 -2.20 -11.17 -15.79
N TYR A 51 -1.79 -11.56 -14.59
CA TYR A 51 -1.14 -12.83 -14.31
C TYR A 51 -1.98 -13.66 -13.35
N LYS A 52 -1.99 -14.98 -13.55
CA LYS A 52 -2.55 -15.92 -12.57
C LYS A 52 -1.40 -16.51 -11.77
N ALA A 53 -1.37 -16.23 -10.47
CA ALA A 53 -0.39 -16.78 -9.55
C ALA A 53 -1.00 -17.87 -8.68
N HIS A 54 -0.17 -18.84 -8.32
CA HIS A 54 -0.49 -19.89 -7.39
C HIS A 54 -0.14 -19.45 -5.97
N ASP A 55 -1.11 -19.61 -5.08
CA ASP A 55 -0.99 -19.49 -3.64
C ASP A 55 -1.51 -20.82 -3.06
N GLU A 56 -0.78 -21.44 -2.15
CA GLU A 56 -1.20 -22.71 -1.53
C GLU A 56 -2.02 -22.50 -0.27
N ARG A 57 -1.87 -21.33 0.38
CA ARG A 57 -2.42 -21.03 1.70
C ARG A 57 -3.51 -19.95 1.64
N ASP A 58 -3.79 -19.43 0.45
CA ASP A 58 -4.77 -18.37 0.19
C ASP A 58 -4.55 -17.18 1.14
N GLU A 59 -3.28 -16.75 1.26
CA GLU A 59 -2.82 -15.70 2.19
C GLU A 59 -3.03 -14.28 1.63
N ALA A 60 -3.20 -14.13 0.32
CA ALA A 60 -3.35 -12.83 -0.34
C ALA A 60 -4.82 -12.50 -0.67
N HIS A 61 -5.24 -11.29 -0.32
CA HIS A 61 -6.60 -10.79 -0.53
C HIS A 61 -6.70 -9.75 -1.65
N GLU A 62 -7.92 -9.44 -2.09
CA GLU A 62 -8.19 -8.38 -3.06
C GLU A 62 -7.63 -7.02 -2.57
N GLY A 63 -6.87 -6.34 -3.42
CA GLY A 63 -6.25 -5.05 -3.08
C GLY A 63 -4.81 -5.15 -2.54
N ASP A 64 -4.32 -6.34 -2.21
CA ASP A 64 -2.95 -6.50 -1.70
C ASP A 64 -1.90 -6.24 -2.78
N LYS A 65 -0.77 -5.65 -2.37
CA LYS A 65 0.39 -5.48 -3.22
C LYS A 65 1.33 -6.66 -3.05
N VAL A 66 1.46 -7.47 -4.10
CA VAL A 66 2.16 -8.76 -4.04
C VAL A 66 3.35 -8.82 -4.99
N ARG A 67 4.38 -9.57 -4.59
CA ARG A 67 5.51 -9.94 -5.43
C ARG A 67 5.38 -11.40 -5.86
N ILE A 68 5.45 -11.60 -7.18
CA ILE A 68 5.36 -12.91 -7.82
C ILE A 68 6.63 -13.30 -8.57
N VAL A 69 6.85 -14.60 -8.68
CA VAL A 69 8.00 -15.22 -9.35
C VAL A 69 7.54 -16.21 -10.41
N GLU A 70 8.21 -16.21 -11.56
CA GLU A 70 8.04 -17.26 -12.57
C GLU A 70 8.36 -18.64 -11.97
N SER A 71 7.44 -19.59 -12.13
CA SER A 71 7.55 -20.95 -11.60
C SER A 71 7.44 -21.98 -12.72
N ARG A 72 7.48 -23.27 -12.35
CA ARG A 72 6.95 -24.30 -13.24
C ARG A 72 5.47 -24.02 -13.52
N PRO A 73 4.92 -24.47 -14.66
CA PRO A 73 3.48 -24.43 -14.86
C PRO A 73 2.78 -25.26 -13.78
N TYR A 74 1.85 -24.65 -13.04
CA TYR A 74 0.91 -25.34 -12.17
C TYR A 74 -0.37 -25.72 -12.93
N SER A 75 -0.67 -24.99 -14.00
CA SER A 75 -1.82 -25.21 -14.90
C SER A 75 -1.55 -24.53 -16.24
N LYS A 76 -2.52 -24.57 -17.17
CA LYS A 76 -2.44 -23.97 -18.53
C LYS A 76 -2.09 -22.48 -18.52
N SER A 77 -2.53 -21.73 -17.51
CA SER A 77 -2.33 -20.28 -17.42
C SER A 77 -1.66 -19.82 -16.13
N LYS A 78 -1.47 -20.72 -15.15
CA LYS A 78 -0.90 -20.43 -13.83
C LYS A 78 0.58 -20.80 -13.85
N HIS A 79 1.45 -19.83 -14.09
CA HIS A 79 2.90 -20.03 -14.24
C HIS A 79 3.71 -19.16 -13.26
N TRP A 80 3.01 -18.53 -12.32
CA TRP A 80 3.57 -17.64 -11.33
C TRP A 80 3.26 -18.19 -9.95
N ARG A 81 4.15 -17.97 -8.99
CA ARG A 81 3.90 -18.26 -7.57
C ARG A 81 3.95 -16.97 -6.75
N LEU A 82 3.15 -16.91 -5.69
CA LEU A 82 3.28 -15.89 -4.66
C LEU A 82 4.61 -16.09 -3.91
N VAL A 83 5.31 -14.99 -3.63
CA VAL A 83 6.56 -15.00 -2.85
C VAL A 83 6.41 -14.19 -1.58
N GLU A 84 5.89 -12.98 -1.71
CA GLU A 84 5.86 -12.00 -0.63
C GLU A 84 4.66 -11.07 -0.84
N ILE A 85 3.93 -10.81 0.24
CA ILE A 85 2.91 -9.76 0.31
C ILE A 85 3.60 -8.53 0.88
N LEU A 86 3.70 -7.47 0.08
CA LEU A 86 4.44 -6.26 0.44
C LEU A 86 3.61 -5.31 1.31
N VAL A 87 2.33 -5.20 0.99
CA VAL A 87 1.38 -4.32 1.68
C VAL A 87 0.03 -5.02 1.68
N HIS A 88 -0.51 -5.25 2.87
CA HIS A 88 -1.91 -5.62 3.03
C HIS A 88 -2.78 -4.38 2.88
N ALA A 89 -3.90 -4.52 2.17
CA ALA A 89 -4.85 -3.44 1.92
C ALA A 89 -5.33 -2.77 3.23
N GLU A 90 -5.41 -3.54 4.32
CA GLU A 90 -5.94 -3.09 5.61
C GLU A 90 -4.92 -2.39 6.52
N SER A 91 -3.60 -2.51 6.25
CA SER A 91 -2.56 -2.13 7.22
C SER A 91 -2.05 -0.68 7.13
N THR A 92 -2.73 0.20 6.39
CA THR A 92 -2.43 1.66 6.45
C THR A 92 -3.23 2.32 7.58
N VAL A 93 -3.05 1.82 8.81
CA VAL A 93 -3.36 2.58 10.03
C VAL A 93 -2.10 2.61 10.87
N ALA A 94 -1.13 3.41 10.43
CA ALA A 94 -0.14 3.98 11.33
C ALA A 94 -0.78 5.21 11.96
N VAL A 95 -1.39 4.98 13.12
CA VAL A 95 -1.63 5.99 14.15
C VAL A 95 -0.29 6.66 14.48
N ASN A 96 -0.19 7.95 14.15
CA ASN A 96 0.70 8.85 14.88
C ASN A 96 -0.06 9.29 16.14
N LEU A 97 0.55 9.08 17.32
CA LEU A 97 0.52 9.93 18.52
C LEU A 97 1.10 9.11 19.69
N ASP A 98 2.42 8.95 19.71
CA ASP A 98 3.14 8.72 20.95
C ASP A 98 3.89 10.02 21.26
N ALA A 99 3.15 10.98 21.82
CA ALA A 99 3.74 11.98 22.68
C ALA A 99 3.73 11.35 24.08
N PRO A 100 4.86 11.21 24.79
CA PRO A 100 4.86 10.65 26.13
C PRO A 100 4.17 11.65 27.08
N ASP A 101 2.95 11.30 27.49
CA ASP A 101 2.21 11.91 28.59
C ASP A 101 2.97 11.64 29.90
N THR A 102 3.65 12.67 30.41
CA THR A 102 4.18 12.68 31.77
C THR A 102 3.02 12.96 32.73
N THR A 103 2.64 11.88 33.41
CA THR A 103 1.92 11.70 34.67
C THR A 103 1.23 12.92 35.33
N PRO A 104 -0.04 12.77 35.72
CA PRO A 104 -0.78 13.75 36.53
C PRO A 104 -0.40 13.65 38.01
N ALA A 105 -0.11 14.81 38.64
CA ALA A 105 -0.11 14.97 40.10
C ALA A 105 -1.20 15.98 40.50
N PRO A 106 -2.15 15.61 41.40
CA PRO A 106 -3.31 16.42 41.76
C PRO A 106 -3.02 17.31 42.98
N VAL A 107 -3.56 18.53 43.01
CA VAL A 107 -3.84 19.29 44.26
C VAL A 107 -4.82 20.46 43.98
N PRO A 108 -5.60 20.91 44.99
CA PRO A 108 -7.02 21.25 44.86
C PRO A 108 -7.39 22.74 45.10
N GLU A 109 -8.60 23.08 44.63
CA GLU A 109 -9.64 23.96 45.19
C GLU A 109 -9.25 25.30 45.87
N ALA A 110 -9.63 26.43 45.24
CA ALA A 110 -10.18 27.63 45.89
C ALA A 110 -10.79 28.60 44.85
N PRO A 111 -11.75 29.48 45.23
CA PRO A 111 -12.96 29.77 44.47
C PRO A 111 -13.03 31.16 43.81
N ALA A 112 -14.06 31.34 42.97
CA ALA A 112 -14.47 32.56 42.25
C ALA A 112 -14.66 33.80 43.17
N PRO A 113 -14.67 35.04 42.63
CA PRO A 113 -15.91 35.57 42.05
C PRO A 113 -15.80 36.58 40.85
N GLU A 114 -16.75 36.44 39.94
CA GLU A 114 -17.67 37.47 39.40
C GLU A 114 -17.18 38.85 38.86
N ALA A 115 -17.39 39.03 37.53
CA ALA A 115 -17.91 40.22 36.80
C ALA A 115 -17.06 41.50 36.61
N PRO A 116 -17.44 42.46 35.73
CA PRO A 116 -18.07 42.39 34.39
C PRO A 116 -17.42 43.39 33.37
N ALA A 117 -18.08 43.56 32.21
CA ALA A 117 -18.18 44.78 31.39
C ALA A 117 -17.50 44.76 29.98
N PRO A 118 -17.91 45.63 29.03
CA PRO A 118 -18.57 45.19 27.80
C PRO A 118 -17.92 45.77 26.51
N GLU A 119 -18.40 45.27 25.37
CA GLU A 119 -18.62 45.94 24.08
C GLU A 119 -17.87 47.27 23.79
N ALA A 120 -17.04 47.26 22.74
CA ALA A 120 -16.81 48.45 21.93
C ALA A 120 -16.57 48.08 20.44
N PRO A 121 -17.22 48.78 19.50
CA PRO A 121 -17.19 48.50 18.06
C PRO A 121 -16.16 49.37 17.30
N GLY A 122 -15.73 48.91 16.13
CA GLY A 122 -15.08 49.72 15.09
C GLY A 122 -15.12 48.90 13.80
N ALA A 123 -15.90 49.20 12.76
CA ALA A 123 -16.07 50.44 12.01
C ALA A 123 -14.75 50.92 11.40
N GLU A 124 -14.36 50.32 10.28
CA GLU A 124 -13.45 50.93 9.31
C GLU A 124 -14.28 51.31 8.05
N PRO A 125 -14.36 52.62 7.72
CA PRO A 125 -15.10 53.14 6.57
C PRO A 125 -14.16 53.48 5.39
N GLU A 126 -14.79 53.79 4.25
CA GLU A 126 -14.23 54.44 3.05
C GLU A 126 -13.20 53.61 2.26
N GLY A 127 -13.21 53.54 0.94
CA GLY A 127 -13.55 54.50 -0.11
C GLY A 127 -12.51 54.20 -1.20
N GLY A 128 -12.88 53.92 -2.44
CA GLY A 128 -13.16 54.95 -3.42
C GLY A 128 -12.74 54.44 -4.80
N GLU A 129 -13.59 54.78 -5.77
CA GLU A 129 -13.47 54.78 -7.24
C GLU A 129 -12.93 53.56 -8.00
#